data_AF-A0A533RMS8-F1
#
_entry.id   AF-A0A533RMS8-F1
#
_cell.length_a   1.000
_cell.length_b   1.000
_cell.length_c   1.000
_cell.angle_alpha   90.00
_cell.angle_beta   90.00
_cell.angle_gamma   90.00
#
_symmetry.space_group_name_H-M   'P 1'
#
loop_
_entity.id
_entity.type
_entity.pdbx_description
1 polymer ?
#
loop_
_entity_poly.entity_id
_entity_poly.type
_entity_poly.pdbx_seq_one_letter_code
_entity_poly.pdbx_strand_id
1 'polypeptide(L)'
;MEPTRRGVWPSGRHVLGALAFALPLLVWPSSLSFFELPKAVALQAGVLALTGMLALRLAAVGARSLRVSRPLIAIVGFGAWAALSTALSIHVPTAVVGSAERAEGLLTLVAYVALALAAVQLVRRFDDLYMLAGLVSLSGILVTGYALVQAGGFDMFAWEMPFGPGRPFATLANPDFLGGFLALVWPLAAAGSFERPPRAGERGWVGASLTCVLAGFVIMRALATARV
;
A
#
# COMPACT_ATOMS: atom_id res chain seq x y z
N MET A 1 -23.37 -22.19 -26.96
CA MET A 1 -22.83 -20.84 -26.77
C MET A 1 -22.29 -20.76 -25.35
N GLU A 2 -20.98 -20.87 -25.19
CA GLU A 2 -20.32 -20.88 -23.88
C GLU A 2 -20.08 -19.42 -23.46
N PRO A 3 -20.71 -18.93 -22.38
CA PRO A 3 -20.55 -17.55 -21.97
C PRO A 3 -19.09 -17.33 -21.58
N THR A 4 -18.52 -16.29 -22.15
CA THR A 4 -17.13 -15.87 -22.08
C THR A 4 -16.63 -15.76 -20.62
N ARG A 5 -16.08 -16.86 -20.10
CA ARG A 5 -15.42 -16.99 -18.78
C ARG A 5 -14.20 -16.07 -18.56
N ARG A 6 -13.95 -15.09 -19.44
CA ARG A 6 -12.70 -14.31 -19.52
C ARG A 6 -12.83 -12.82 -19.17
N GLY A 7 -14.03 -12.27 -18.99
CA GLY A 7 -14.19 -10.80 -18.98
C GLY A 7 -13.81 -10.08 -17.67
N VAL A 8 -14.28 -10.55 -16.51
CA VAL A 8 -14.32 -9.72 -15.30
C VAL A 8 -13.11 -9.93 -14.37
N TRP A 9 -12.46 -11.09 -14.46
CA TRP A 9 -11.34 -11.44 -13.57
C TRP A 9 -9.96 -10.88 -13.95
N PRO A 10 -9.58 -10.74 -15.24
CA PRO A 10 -8.25 -10.27 -15.61
C PRO A 10 -8.00 -8.79 -15.28
N SER A 11 -9.05 -7.96 -15.17
CA SER A 11 -8.92 -6.53 -14.84
C SER A 11 -8.59 -6.29 -13.37
N GLY A 12 -8.95 -7.20 -12.46
CA GLY A 12 -8.80 -7.01 -11.02
C GLY A 12 -7.34 -6.84 -10.58
N ARG A 13 -6.39 -7.50 -11.26
CA ARG A 13 -4.95 -7.31 -10.97
C ARG A 13 -4.47 -5.89 -11.29
N HIS A 14 -5.07 -5.21 -12.28
CA HIS A 14 -4.70 -3.84 -12.62
C HIS A 14 -5.28 -2.86 -11.61
N VAL A 15 -6.49 -3.13 -11.08
CA VAL A 15 -7.03 -2.36 -9.95
C VAL A 15 -6.13 -2.53 -8.72
N LEU A 16 -5.73 -3.76 -8.39
CA LEU A 16 -4.79 -4.03 -7.30
C LEU A 16 -3.44 -3.32 -7.52
N GLY A 17 -2.89 -3.37 -8.73
CA GLY A 17 -1.66 -2.67 -9.09
C GLY A 17 -1.80 -1.14 -9.00
N ALA A 18 -2.91 -0.59 -9.47
CA ALA A 18 -3.20 0.83 -9.37
C ALA A 18 -3.27 1.29 -7.91
N LEU A 19 -3.92 0.51 -7.03
CA LEU A 19 -3.94 0.79 -5.59
C LEU A 19 -2.53 0.73 -4.99
N ALA A 20 -1.76 -0.33 -5.31
CA ALA A 20 -0.40 -0.50 -4.79
C ALA A 20 0.55 0.64 -5.20
N PHE A 21 0.36 1.20 -6.40
CA PHE A 21 1.11 2.35 -6.89
C PHE A 21 0.61 3.67 -6.31
N ALA A 22 -0.70 3.91 -6.35
CA ALA A 22 -1.28 5.24 -6.08
C ALA A 22 -1.42 5.53 -4.59
N LEU A 23 -1.74 4.54 -3.75
CA LEU A 23 -2.01 4.79 -2.32
C LEU A 23 -0.84 5.45 -1.60
N PRO A 24 0.43 5.02 -1.75
CA PRO A 24 1.55 5.71 -1.12
C PRO A 24 1.72 7.16 -1.59
N LEU A 25 1.32 7.47 -2.82
CA LEU A 25 1.52 8.77 -3.46
C LEU A 25 0.34 9.73 -3.28
N LEU A 26 -0.82 9.23 -2.88
CA LEU A 26 -2.05 10.00 -2.87
C LEU A 26 -2.01 11.07 -1.78
N VAL A 27 -2.11 12.33 -2.22
CA VAL A 27 -2.19 13.52 -1.37
C VAL A 27 -3.29 14.41 -1.94
N TRP A 28 -4.11 14.98 -1.05
CA TRP A 28 -5.07 16.00 -1.42
C TRP A 28 -4.80 17.27 -0.60
N PRO A 29 -4.03 18.24 -1.14
CA PRO A 29 -3.62 19.43 -0.39
C PRO A 29 -4.78 20.30 0.11
N SER A 30 -5.91 20.30 -0.61
CA SER A 30 -7.12 21.08 -0.26
C SER A 30 -8.10 20.37 0.67
N SER A 31 -7.78 19.14 1.13
CA SER A 31 -8.60 18.38 2.06
C SER A 31 -8.30 18.80 3.50
N LEU A 32 -9.29 18.71 4.40
CA LEU A 32 -9.10 18.89 5.85
C LEU A 32 -8.09 17.88 6.44
N SER A 33 -7.99 16.71 5.82
CA SER A 33 -6.93 15.73 6.06
C SER A 33 -6.16 15.53 4.76
N PHE A 34 -4.94 16.07 4.70
CA PHE A 34 -4.15 16.11 3.46
C PHE A 34 -3.78 14.72 2.94
N PHE A 35 -3.58 13.77 3.85
CA PHE A 35 -2.94 12.49 3.55
C PHE A 35 -3.78 11.27 3.89
N GLU A 36 -4.38 11.23 5.08
CA GLU A 36 -4.97 10.01 5.63
C GLU A 36 -6.34 9.73 5.01
N LEU A 37 -7.23 10.73 5.00
CA LEU A 37 -8.58 10.57 4.45
C LEU A 37 -8.60 10.24 2.95
N PRO A 38 -7.84 10.91 2.06
CA PRO A 38 -7.80 10.55 0.65
C PRO A 38 -7.36 9.09 0.43
N LYS A 39 -6.35 8.62 1.18
CA LYS A 39 -5.87 7.23 1.10
C LYS A 39 -6.91 6.24 1.60
N ALA A 40 -7.56 6.51 2.73
CA ALA A 40 -8.61 5.67 3.27
C ALA A 40 -9.79 5.55 2.29
N VAL A 41 -10.25 6.66 1.70
CA VAL A 41 -11.35 6.67 0.72
C VAL A 41 -10.95 5.92 -0.56
N ALA A 42 -9.75 6.17 -1.10
CA ALA A 42 -9.28 5.47 -2.30
C ALA A 42 -9.12 3.96 -2.08
N LEU A 43 -8.61 3.56 -0.91
CA LEU A 43 -8.52 2.16 -0.50
C LEU A 43 -9.92 1.54 -0.44
N GLN A 44 -10.85 2.16 0.28
CA GLN A 44 -12.21 1.65 0.43
C GLN A 44 -12.92 1.52 -0.92
N ALA A 45 -12.85 2.55 -1.77
CA ALA A 45 -13.42 2.52 -3.11
C ALA A 45 -12.81 1.41 -3.98
N GLY A 46 -11.49 1.25 -3.94
CA GLY A 46 -10.78 0.19 -4.66
C GLY A 46 -11.15 -1.21 -4.16
N VAL A 47 -11.26 -1.39 -2.84
CA VAL A 47 -11.69 -2.65 -2.22
C VAL A 47 -13.14 -2.96 -2.55
N LEU A 48 -14.03 -1.98 -2.57
CA LEU A 48 -15.42 -2.16 -3.01
C LEU A 48 -15.48 -2.61 -4.47
N ALA A 49 -14.66 -2.02 -5.35
CA ALA A 49 -14.56 -2.48 -6.74
C ALA A 49 -14.05 -3.92 -6.82
N LEU A 50 -12.96 -4.27 -6.12
CA LEU A 50 -12.38 -5.61 -6.12
C LEU A 50 -13.34 -6.67 -5.56
N THR A 51 -14.03 -6.37 -4.47
CA THR A 51 -15.02 -7.27 -3.87
C THR A 51 -16.26 -7.41 -4.74
N GLY A 52 -16.74 -6.34 -5.38
CA GLY A 52 -17.79 -6.40 -6.39
C GLY A 52 -17.41 -7.29 -7.58
N MET A 53 -16.19 -7.15 -8.11
CA MET A 53 -15.67 -8.01 -9.17
C MET A 53 -15.57 -9.48 -8.75
N LEU A 54 -15.17 -9.74 -7.50
CA LEU A 54 -15.14 -11.10 -6.94
C LEU A 54 -16.55 -11.68 -6.79
N ALA A 55 -17.52 -10.90 -6.29
CA ALA A 55 -18.91 -11.31 -6.16
C ALA A 55 -19.53 -11.67 -7.52
N LEU A 56 -19.32 -10.84 -8.54
CA LEU A 56 -19.75 -11.11 -9.91
C LEU A 56 -19.14 -12.41 -10.46
N ARG A 57 -17.86 -12.67 -10.18
CA ARG A 57 -17.21 -13.93 -10.57
C ARG A 57 -17.80 -15.13 -9.84
N LEU A 58 -18.08 -15.01 -8.55
CA LEU A 58 -18.69 -16.08 -7.76
C LEU A 58 -20.10 -16.40 -8.25
N ALA A 59 -20.88 -15.37 -8.62
CA ALA A 59 -22.18 -15.56 -9.24
C ALA A 59 -22.09 -16.29 -10.60
N ALA A 60 -21.05 -15.99 -11.39
CA ALA A 60 -20.88 -16.58 -12.72
C ALA A 60 -20.30 -18.01 -12.73
N VAL A 61 -19.40 -18.33 -11.79
CA VAL A 61 -18.60 -19.59 -11.83
C VAL A 61 -18.73 -20.42 -10.55
N GLY A 62 -19.43 -19.91 -9.53
CA GLY A 62 -19.66 -20.57 -8.26
C GLY A 62 -18.48 -20.46 -7.26
N ALA A 63 -18.78 -20.72 -5.99
CA ALA A 63 -17.85 -20.59 -4.86
C ALA A 63 -16.66 -21.57 -4.90
N ARG A 64 -16.78 -22.69 -5.62
CA ARG A 64 -15.68 -23.66 -5.84
C ARG A 64 -14.48 -23.05 -6.59
N SER A 65 -14.65 -21.85 -7.17
CA SER A 65 -13.58 -21.14 -7.87
C SER A 65 -12.66 -20.32 -6.96
N LEU A 66 -12.96 -20.24 -5.65
CA LEU A 66 -12.13 -19.58 -4.65
C LEU A 66 -10.90 -20.42 -4.31
N ARG A 67 -9.77 -19.74 -4.18
CA ARG A 67 -8.52 -20.34 -3.73
C ARG A 67 -8.43 -20.25 -2.22
N VAL A 68 -8.23 -21.38 -1.56
CA VAL A 68 -7.88 -21.44 -0.15
C VAL A 68 -6.38 -21.66 -0.03
N SER A 69 -5.69 -20.85 0.77
CA SER A 69 -4.26 -20.95 1.02
C SER A 69 -3.95 -20.70 2.49
N ARG A 70 -2.82 -21.21 2.99
CA ARG A 70 -2.42 -21.07 4.40
C ARG A 70 -2.40 -19.61 4.90
N PRO A 71 -1.91 -18.61 4.12
CA PRO A 71 -1.97 -17.20 4.54
C PRO A 71 -3.37 -16.69 4.86
N LEU A 72 -4.42 -17.27 4.31
CA LEU A 72 -5.80 -16.86 4.60
C LEU A 72 -6.16 -17.03 6.07
N ILE A 73 -5.61 -18.04 6.75
CA ILE A 73 -5.89 -18.26 8.17
C ILE A 73 -5.40 -17.07 8.99
N ALA A 74 -4.19 -16.57 8.70
CA ALA A 74 -3.63 -15.40 9.35
C ALA A 74 -4.40 -14.13 9.00
N ILE A 75 -4.79 -13.95 7.72
CA ILE A 75 -5.56 -12.78 7.26
C ILE A 75 -6.94 -12.74 7.94
N VAL A 76 -7.65 -13.86 7.97
CA VAL A 76 -8.97 -13.97 8.62
C VAL A 76 -8.84 -13.84 10.14
N GLY A 77 -7.81 -14.46 10.73
CA GLY A 77 -7.51 -14.34 12.15
C GLY A 77 -7.23 -12.91 12.56
N PHE A 78 -6.47 -12.15 11.77
CA PHE A 78 -6.25 -10.73 11.98
C PHE A 78 -7.56 -9.93 11.93
N GLY A 79 -8.42 -10.18 10.94
CA GLY A 79 -9.72 -9.53 10.85
C GLY A 79 -10.63 -9.83 12.04
N ALA A 80 -10.68 -11.10 12.47
CA ALA A 80 -11.43 -11.51 13.65
C ALA A 80 -10.89 -10.85 14.93
N TRP A 81 -9.57 -10.77 15.07
CA TRP A 81 -8.91 -10.09 16.18
C TRP A 81 -9.22 -8.59 16.20
N ALA A 82 -9.15 -7.92 15.04
CA ALA A 82 -9.51 -6.51 14.91
C ALA A 82 -10.98 -6.25 15.30
N ALA A 83 -11.90 -7.11 14.86
CA ALA A 83 -13.31 -7.01 15.24
C ALA A 83 -13.53 -7.22 16.74
N LEU A 84 -12.86 -8.23 17.33
CA LEU A 84 -12.92 -8.48 18.78
C LEU A 84 -12.36 -7.29 19.57
N SER A 85 -11.20 -6.77 19.18
CA SER A 85 -10.59 -5.59 19.81
C SER A 85 -11.48 -4.36 19.69
N THR A 86 -12.22 -4.21 18.59
CA THR A 86 -13.18 -3.11 18.41
C THR A 86 -14.38 -3.27 19.33
N ALA A 87 -14.94 -4.49 19.43
CA ALA A 87 -16.08 -4.78 20.30
C ALA A 87 -15.76 -4.59 21.79
N LEU A 88 -14.51 -4.82 22.18
CA LEU A 88 -14.02 -4.63 23.55
C LEU A 88 -13.47 -3.21 23.81
N SER A 89 -13.57 -2.30 22.83
CA SER A 89 -13.06 -0.94 22.97
C SER A 89 -13.89 -0.10 23.94
N ILE A 90 -13.21 0.77 24.69
CA ILE A 90 -13.83 1.78 25.58
C ILE A 90 -14.73 2.73 24.76
N HIS A 91 -14.31 3.09 23.55
CA HIS A 91 -15.06 3.97 22.65
C HIS A 91 -15.26 3.28 21.30
N VAL A 92 -16.28 2.42 21.23
CA VAL A 92 -16.62 1.63 20.04
C VAL A 92 -16.82 2.49 18.77
N PRO A 93 -17.54 3.63 18.79
CA PRO A 93 -17.73 4.43 17.57
C PRO A 93 -16.40 4.90 16.96
N THR A 94 -15.48 5.38 17.79
CA THR A 94 -14.13 5.78 17.37
C THR A 94 -13.31 4.58 16.91
N ALA A 95 -13.44 3.42 17.56
CA ALA A 95 -12.75 2.20 17.12
C ALA A 95 -13.28 1.66 15.78
N VAL A 96 -14.55 1.90 15.44
CA VAL A 96 -15.13 1.50 14.15
C VAL A 96 -14.63 2.39 13.01
N VAL A 97 -14.65 3.71 13.19
CA VAL A 97 -14.38 4.69 12.12
C VAL A 97 -12.90 5.10 12.08
N GLY A 98 -12.23 5.13 13.23
CA GLY A 98 -10.91 5.70 13.41
C GLY A 98 -10.97 7.12 13.98
N SER A 99 -9.84 7.61 14.49
CA SER A 99 -9.71 9.01 14.93
C SER A 99 -9.67 9.96 13.73
N ALA A 100 -10.04 11.23 13.94
CA ALA A 100 -10.01 12.25 12.88
C ALA A 100 -8.59 12.43 12.27
N GLU A 101 -7.56 12.21 13.07
CA GLU A 101 -6.17 12.35 12.63
C GLU A 101 -5.67 11.18 11.79
N ARG A 102 -6.25 9.98 11.93
CA ARG A 102 -5.71 8.76 11.32
C ARG A 102 -6.67 8.04 10.38
N ALA A 103 -7.98 8.18 10.57
CA ALA A 103 -8.99 7.42 9.83
C ALA A 103 -8.73 5.88 9.80
N GLU A 104 -8.06 5.37 10.83
CA GLU A 104 -7.66 3.96 10.99
C GLU A 104 -8.54 3.28 12.04
N GLY A 105 -9.76 2.94 11.65
CA GLY A 105 -10.69 2.14 12.45
C GLY A 105 -10.91 0.75 11.87
N LEU A 106 -11.85 0.00 12.46
CA LEU A 106 -12.25 -1.32 11.98
C LEU A 106 -12.60 -1.33 10.49
N LEU A 107 -13.26 -0.29 9.97
CA LEU A 107 -13.63 -0.22 8.55
C LEU A 107 -12.40 -0.24 7.64
N THR A 108 -11.33 0.47 8.03
CA THR A 108 -10.06 0.49 7.30
C THR A 108 -9.32 -0.84 7.44
N LEU A 109 -9.32 -1.43 8.64
CA LEU A 109 -8.74 -2.76 8.87
C LEU A 109 -9.46 -3.86 8.08
N VAL A 110 -10.78 -3.82 7.98
CA VAL A 110 -11.57 -4.73 7.14
C VAL A 110 -11.25 -4.51 5.66
N ALA A 111 -11.01 -3.27 5.24
CA ALA A 111 -10.55 -2.99 3.88
C ALA A 111 -9.15 -3.61 3.61
N TYR A 112 -8.21 -3.56 4.56
CA TYR A 112 -6.93 -4.24 4.45
C TYR A 112 -7.08 -5.77 4.33
N VAL A 113 -7.94 -6.36 5.16
CA VAL A 113 -8.26 -7.80 5.09
C VAL A 113 -8.84 -8.14 3.72
N ALA A 114 -9.84 -7.40 3.24
CA ALA A 114 -10.46 -7.63 1.95
C ALA A 114 -9.49 -7.45 0.78
N LEU A 115 -8.59 -6.46 0.84
CA LEU A 115 -7.53 -6.28 -0.15
C LEU A 115 -6.58 -7.47 -0.18
N ALA A 116 -6.15 -7.97 0.98
CA ALA A 116 -5.29 -9.14 1.10
C ALA A 116 -5.98 -10.41 0.56
N LEU A 117 -7.27 -10.60 0.88
CA LEU A 117 -8.08 -11.69 0.31
C LEU A 117 -8.16 -11.57 -1.22
N ALA A 118 -8.42 -10.38 -1.75
CA ALA A 118 -8.47 -10.13 -3.18
C ALA A 118 -7.12 -10.44 -3.85
N ALA A 119 -6.01 -10.03 -3.24
CA ALA A 119 -4.66 -10.35 -3.71
C ALA A 119 -4.42 -11.87 -3.79
N VAL A 120 -4.82 -12.63 -2.74
CA VAL A 120 -4.75 -14.10 -2.75
C VAL A 120 -5.60 -14.71 -3.87
N GLN A 121 -6.66 -14.06 -4.32
CA GLN A 121 -7.45 -14.55 -5.46
C GLN A 121 -6.86 -14.12 -6.81
N LEU A 122 -6.27 -12.93 -6.92
CA LEU A 122 -5.88 -12.29 -8.18
C LEU A 122 -4.44 -12.59 -8.61
N VAL A 123 -3.51 -12.71 -7.67
CA VAL A 123 -2.09 -12.97 -7.94
C VAL A 123 -1.91 -14.46 -8.21
N ARG A 124 -1.72 -14.84 -9.47
CA ARG A 124 -1.72 -16.26 -9.89
C ARG A 124 -0.36 -16.71 -10.39
N ARG A 125 0.40 -15.80 -10.98
CA ARG A 125 1.66 -16.09 -11.63
C ARG A 125 2.75 -15.23 -11.00
N PHE A 126 3.98 -15.70 -11.11
CA PHE A 126 5.14 -14.88 -10.79
C PHE A 126 5.09 -13.53 -11.51
N ASP A 127 4.62 -13.47 -12.76
CA ASP A 127 4.48 -12.21 -13.50
C ASP A 127 3.57 -11.19 -12.81
N ASP A 128 2.51 -11.64 -12.14
CA ASP A 128 1.63 -10.75 -11.35
C ASP A 128 2.38 -10.20 -10.13
N LEU A 129 3.23 -11.03 -9.49
CA LEU A 129 4.08 -10.60 -8.38
C LEU A 129 5.12 -9.57 -8.83
N TYR A 130 5.80 -9.80 -9.95
CA TYR A 130 6.78 -8.86 -10.51
C TYR A 130 6.13 -7.53 -10.90
N MET A 131 4.94 -7.56 -11.50
CA MET A 131 4.18 -6.35 -11.81
C MET A 131 3.88 -5.55 -10.52
N LEU A 132 3.36 -6.21 -9.48
CA LEU A 132 3.06 -5.54 -8.20
C LEU A 132 4.31 -5.02 -7.51
N ALA A 133 5.38 -5.81 -7.45
CA ALA A 133 6.65 -5.40 -6.87
C ALA A 133 7.26 -4.21 -7.62
N GLY A 134 7.19 -4.20 -8.96
CA GLY A 134 7.64 -3.08 -9.79
C GLY A 134 6.83 -1.79 -9.53
N LEU A 135 5.50 -1.91 -9.41
CA LEU A 135 4.63 -0.77 -9.10
C LEU A 135 4.87 -0.20 -7.69
N VAL A 136 5.06 -1.07 -6.70
CA VAL A 136 5.41 -0.66 -5.32
C VAL A 136 6.81 -0.06 -5.26
N SER A 137 7.76 -0.59 -6.03
CA SER A 137 9.12 -0.02 -6.11
C SER A 137 9.11 1.35 -6.78
N LEU A 138 8.30 1.51 -7.83
CA LEU A 138 8.14 2.79 -8.52
C LEU A 138 7.51 3.85 -7.60
N SER A 139 6.45 3.50 -6.85
CA SER A 139 5.90 4.42 -5.85
C SER A 139 6.92 4.71 -4.75
N GLY A 140 7.69 3.69 -4.33
CA GLY A 140 8.87 3.81 -3.47
C GLY A 140 9.83 4.92 -3.89
N ILE A 141 10.30 4.87 -5.15
CA ILE A 141 11.20 5.89 -5.72
C ILE A 141 10.60 7.29 -5.61
N LEU A 142 9.34 7.46 -5.99
CA LEU A 142 8.67 8.76 -5.99
C LEU A 142 8.48 9.30 -4.56
N VAL A 143 8.08 8.43 -3.62
CA VAL A 143 7.99 8.76 -2.19
C VAL A 143 9.35 9.17 -1.64
N THR A 144 10.42 8.41 -1.95
CA THR A 144 11.78 8.75 -1.50
C THR A 144 12.27 10.05 -2.14
N GLY A 145 12.00 10.29 -3.42
CA GLY A 145 12.34 11.54 -4.09
C GLY A 145 11.74 12.74 -3.38
N TYR A 146 10.45 12.67 -3.01
CA TYR A 146 9.82 13.72 -2.24
C TYR A 146 10.36 13.83 -0.80
N ALA A 147 10.69 12.71 -0.15
CA ALA A 147 11.38 12.73 1.14
C ALA A 147 12.71 13.49 1.09
N LEU A 148 13.49 13.35 0.01
CA LEU A 148 14.76 14.06 -0.18
C LEU A 148 14.55 15.56 -0.39
N VAL A 149 13.50 15.95 -1.12
CA VAL A 149 13.10 17.37 -1.27
C VAL A 149 12.77 17.97 0.10
N GLN A 150 11.99 17.26 0.92
CA GLN A 150 11.67 17.68 2.29
C GLN A 150 12.91 17.77 3.18
N ALA A 151 13.81 16.78 3.10
CA ALA A 151 15.06 16.74 3.84
C ALA A 151 16.00 17.92 3.49
N GLY A 152 16.00 18.34 2.22
CA GLY A 152 16.75 19.51 1.74
C GLY A 152 16.11 20.86 2.11
N GLY A 153 14.94 20.88 2.74
CA GLY A 153 14.22 22.11 3.06
C GLY A 153 13.54 22.79 1.87
N PHE A 154 13.36 22.06 0.75
CA PHE A 154 12.74 22.57 -0.47
C PHE A 154 11.25 22.19 -0.60
N ASP A 155 10.59 21.83 0.50
CA ASP A 155 9.16 21.53 0.48
C ASP A 155 8.36 22.80 0.19
N MET A 156 7.74 22.83 -0.99
CA MET A 156 6.92 23.98 -1.45
C MET A 156 5.56 24.02 -0.75
N PHE A 157 5.15 22.91 -0.14
CA PHE A 157 3.90 22.80 0.58
C PHE A 157 4.20 22.99 2.07
N ALA A 158 3.73 24.10 2.64
CA ALA A 158 3.93 24.43 4.05
C ALA A 158 3.05 23.57 4.97
N TRP A 159 3.30 22.26 5.01
CA TRP A 159 2.55 21.34 5.85
C TRP A 159 2.80 21.64 7.34
N GLU A 160 1.72 21.89 8.08
CA GLU A 160 1.79 21.98 9.54
C GLU A 160 1.79 20.56 10.14
N MET A 161 2.98 20.06 10.46
CA MET A 161 3.16 18.71 11.00
C MET A 161 3.78 18.71 12.41
N PRO A 162 3.34 17.81 13.30
CA PRO A 162 3.75 17.81 14.71
C PRO A 162 5.17 17.23 14.95
N PHE A 163 5.91 16.87 13.90
CA PHE A 163 7.15 16.09 14.03
C PHE A 163 8.43 16.93 14.22
N GLY A 164 8.33 18.26 14.19
CA GLY A 164 9.48 19.17 14.28
C GLY A 164 10.29 19.24 12.98
N PRO A 165 11.17 20.24 12.84
CA PRO A 165 11.91 20.48 11.60
C PRO A 165 12.86 19.31 11.28
N GLY A 166 13.08 19.01 10.00
CA GLY A 166 14.11 18.06 9.54
C GLY A 166 13.77 16.57 9.63
N ARG A 167 12.51 16.22 9.91
CA ARG A 167 12.02 14.84 9.84
C ARG A 167 11.13 14.68 8.60
N PRO A 168 11.67 14.23 7.46
CA PRO A 168 10.87 14.03 6.26
C PRO A 168 9.83 12.93 6.51
N PHE A 169 8.64 13.12 5.94
CA PHE A 169 7.51 12.21 6.04
C PHE A 169 6.92 11.86 4.67
N ALA A 170 7.41 12.53 3.61
CA ALA A 170 6.97 12.45 2.24
C ALA A 170 5.44 12.54 2.12
N THR A 171 4.85 11.69 1.29
CA THR A 171 3.40 11.58 1.12
C THR A 171 2.75 10.66 2.17
N LEU A 172 3.53 10.11 3.10
CA LEU A 172 3.08 9.14 4.11
C LEU A 172 2.71 9.78 5.44
N ALA A 173 2.74 11.12 5.53
CA ALA A 173 2.26 11.92 6.66
C ALA A 173 2.91 11.65 8.03
N ASN A 174 3.86 10.72 8.11
CA ASN A 174 4.56 10.38 9.32
C ASN A 174 5.97 9.82 8.99
N PRO A 175 7.04 10.30 9.63
CA PRO A 175 8.40 9.81 9.41
C PRO A 175 8.57 8.31 9.72
N ASP A 176 7.84 7.78 10.70
CA ASP A 176 7.91 6.37 11.08
C ASP A 176 7.22 5.49 10.03
N PHE A 177 6.14 5.99 9.42
CA PHE A 177 5.48 5.33 8.29
C PHE A 177 6.37 5.34 7.04
N LEU A 178 7.08 6.44 6.79
CA LEU A 178 8.10 6.51 5.75
C LEU A 178 9.20 5.48 5.98
N GLY A 179 9.76 5.41 7.19
CA GLY A 179 10.76 4.41 7.55
C GLY A 179 10.26 2.98 7.34
N GLY A 180 9.07 2.66 7.83
CA GLY A 180 8.45 1.33 7.69
C GLY A 180 8.16 0.97 6.23
N PHE A 181 7.64 1.91 5.44
CA PHE A 181 7.40 1.70 4.02
C PHE A 181 8.69 1.40 3.26
N LEU A 182 9.76 2.18 3.47
CA LEU A 182 11.04 1.93 2.80
C LEU A 182 11.69 0.61 3.25
N ALA A 183 11.55 0.24 4.52
CA ALA A 183 12.01 -1.06 5.01
C ALA A 183 11.31 -2.24 4.32
N LEU A 184 10.06 -2.07 3.89
CA LEU A 184 9.31 -3.07 3.11
C LEU A 184 9.64 -3.02 1.61
N VAL A 185 9.76 -1.83 1.03
CA VAL A 185 10.05 -1.66 -0.41
C VAL A 185 11.47 -2.12 -0.75
N TRP A 186 12.44 -1.87 0.14
CA TRP A 186 13.84 -2.24 -0.07
C TRP A 186 14.05 -3.71 -0.47
N PRO A 187 13.62 -4.71 0.32
CA PRO A 187 13.80 -6.12 -0.04
C PRO A 187 12.97 -6.53 -1.26
N LEU A 188 11.82 -5.89 -1.52
CA LEU A 188 11.00 -6.16 -2.71
C LEU A 188 11.71 -5.68 -4.00
N ALA A 189 12.28 -4.49 -3.95
CA ALA A 189 13.13 -3.97 -5.03
C ALA A 189 14.36 -4.89 -5.22
N ALA A 190 14.98 -5.35 -4.12
CA ALA A 190 16.12 -6.25 -4.16
C ALA A 190 15.79 -7.59 -4.81
N ALA A 191 14.72 -8.25 -4.39
CA ALA A 191 14.31 -9.56 -4.90
C ALA A 191 14.05 -9.54 -6.42
N GLY A 192 13.48 -8.43 -6.93
CA GLY A 192 13.30 -8.22 -8.37
C GLY A 192 14.61 -8.27 -9.19
N SER A 193 15.76 -8.03 -8.55
CA SER A 193 17.09 -8.05 -9.19
C SER A 193 17.66 -9.45 -9.37
N PHE A 194 17.29 -10.40 -8.49
CA PHE A 194 18.03 -11.64 -8.30
C PHE A 194 17.35 -12.87 -8.91
N GLU A 195 16.03 -12.87 -9.10
CA GLU A 195 15.29 -14.12 -9.39
C GLU A 195 15.00 -14.40 -10.88
N ARG A 196 15.16 -13.42 -11.78
CA ARG A 196 15.01 -13.61 -13.25
C ARG A 196 16.07 -12.82 -13.99
N PRO A 197 16.67 -13.31 -15.09
CA PRO A 197 17.51 -12.47 -15.94
C PRO A 197 16.63 -11.32 -16.47
N PRO A 198 16.77 -10.09 -15.95
CA PRO A 198 15.79 -9.06 -16.23
C PRO A 198 15.95 -8.62 -17.68
N ARG A 199 14.85 -8.30 -18.36
CA ARG A 199 14.94 -7.65 -19.68
C ARG A 199 15.74 -6.37 -19.53
N ALA A 200 16.46 -5.94 -20.57
CA ALA A 200 17.44 -4.85 -20.46
C ALA A 200 16.90 -3.57 -19.77
N GLY A 201 15.61 -3.24 -19.95
CA GLY A 201 14.96 -2.14 -19.23
C GLY A 201 14.73 -2.41 -17.73
N GLU A 202 14.35 -3.63 -17.33
CA GLU A 202 14.01 -4.02 -15.95
C GLU A 202 15.23 -3.93 -15.01
N ARG A 203 16.45 -4.16 -15.52
CA ARG A 203 17.71 -4.02 -14.75
C ARG A 203 17.94 -2.59 -14.25
N GLY A 204 17.64 -1.61 -15.11
CA GLY A 204 17.80 -0.19 -14.78
C GLY A 204 16.83 0.26 -13.70
N TRP A 205 15.57 -0.17 -13.79
CA TRP A 205 14.52 0.18 -12.81
C TRP A 205 14.80 -0.40 -11.43
N VAL A 206 15.26 -1.64 -11.37
CA VAL A 206 15.56 -2.31 -10.11
C VAL A 206 16.80 -1.72 -9.44
N GLY A 207 17.87 -1.47 -10.20
CA GLY A 207 19.07 -0.79 -9.69
C GLY A 207 18.79 0.65 -9.23
N ALA A 208 17.95 1.39 -9.95
CA ALA A 208 17.50 2.73 -9.55
C ALA A 208 16.63 2.68 -8.28
N SER A 209 15.71 1.72 -8.17
CA SER A 209 14.84 1.53 -7.00
C SER A 209 15.65 1.25 -5.75
N LEU A 210 16.63 0.34 -5.83
CA LEU A 210 17.56 0.08 -4.75
C LEU A 210 18.34 1.34 -4.39
N THR A 211 19.01 1.97 -5.35
CA THR A 211 19.85 3.14 -5.07
C THR A 211 19.06 4.28 -4.42
N CYS A 212 17.85 4.58 -4.91
CA CYS A 212 17.00 5.61 -4.33
C CYS A 212 16.56 5.25 -2.89
N VAL A 213 16.11 4.01 -2.65
CA VAL A 213 15.61 3.60 -1.32
C VAL A 213 16.74 3.51 -0.30
N LEU A 214 17.91 2.99 -0.67
CA LEU A 214 19.10 2.99 0.18
C LEU A 214 19.58 4.40 0.49
N ALA A 215 19.67 5.26 -0.54
CA ALA A 215 20.10 6.65 -0.35
C ALA A 215 19.13 7.38 0.58
N GLY A 216 17.82 7.20 0.41
CA GLY A 216 16.81 7.72 1.31
C GLY A 216 16.99 7.24 2.75
N PHE A 217 17.18 5.93 2.95
CA PHE A 217 17.40 5.35 4.27
C PHE A 217 18.67 5.89 4.96
N VAL A 218 19.78 5.94 4.23
CA VAL A 218 21.07 6.42 4.75
C VAL A 218 21.02 7.91 5.09
N ILE A 219 20.42 8.73 4.21
CA ILE A 219 20.29 10.17 4.42
C ILE A 219 19.38 10.46 5.61
N MET A 220 18.24 9.77 5.74
CA MET A 220 17.37 9.94 6.90
C MET A 220 18.04 9.53 8.21
N ARG A 221 18.82 8.44 8.21
CA ARG A 221 19.61 8.04 9.39
C ARG A 221 20.66 9.09 9.73
N ALA A 222 21.38 9.62 8.73
CA ALA A 222 22.40 10.64 8.94
C ALA A 222 21.80 11.93 9.53
N LEU A 223 20.62 12.35 9.04
CA LEU A 223 19.90 13.50 9.57
C LEU A 223 19.37 13.29 10.99
N ALA A 224 18.94 12.07 11.33
CA ALA A 224 18.54 11.71 12.69
C ALA A 224 19.73 11.77 13.68
N THR A 225 20.95 11.47 13.23
CA THR A 225 22.16 11.53 14.07
C THR A 225 22.80 12.92 14.14
N ALA A 226 22.55 13.81 13.17
CA ALA A 226 23.14 15.15 13.11
C ALA A 226 22.46 16.17 14.05
N ARG A 227 21.40 15.78 14.76
CA ARG A 227 20.69 16.60 15.74
C ARG A 227 20.82 15.99 17.14
N VAL A 228 22.01 16.14 17.72
CA VAL A 228 22.29 16.05 19.16
C VAL A 228 23.01 17.34 19.55
#